data_AF-A0A9W7M0M7-F1
#
_entry.id   AF-A0A9W7M0M7-F1
#
_cell.length_a   1.000
_cell.length_b   1.000
_cell.length_c   1.000
_cell.angle_alpha   90.00
_cell.angle_beta   90.00
_cell.angle_gamma   90.00
#
_symmetry.space_group_name_H-M   'P 1'
#
loop_
_entity.id
_entity.type
_entity.pdbx_description
1 polymer ?
#
loop_
_entity_poly.entity_id
_entity_poly.type
_entity_poly.pdbx_seq_one_letter_code
_entity_poly.pdbx_strand_id
1 'polypeptide(L)'
;MNSILSDSGRSGPFHSDRGKLGRFNSFENRKPPTIESKFPCSLKELYTGSTRKMKKSRTFVNASGRQVHESKILTIDVKPG
;
A
#
# COMPACT_ATOMS: atom_id res chain seq x y z
N MET A 1 54.44 12.04 -49.73
CA MET A 1 53.82 10.84 -50.35
C MET A 1 54.33 9.63 -49.58
N ASN A 2 53.47 8.91 -48.85
CA ASN A 2 53.62 7.52 -48.38
C ASN A 2 52.33 7.09 -47.64
N SER A 3 51.43 6.48 -48.41
CA SER A 3 50.69 5.22 -48.17
C SER A 3 50.18 4.75 -46.78
N ILE A 4 48.83 4.60 -46.72
CA ILE A 4 47.97 3.48 -46.23
C ILE A 4 47.72 3.29 -44.70
N LEU A 5 46.43 2.97 -44.42
CA LEU A 5 45.81 2.32 -43.24
C LEU A 5 45.21 3.31 -42.23
N SER A 6 43.95 3.23 -41.80
CA SER A 6 42.96 2.15 -41.82
C SER A 6 41.58 2.72 -41.46
N ASP A 7 40.54 2.23 -42.14
CA ASP A 7 39.16 2.36 -41.73
C ASP A 7 38.93 1.56 -40.44
N SER A 8 38.33 2.19 -39.42
CA SER A 8 37.72 1.45 -38.32
C SER A 8 36.55 2.28 -37.79
N GLY A 9 35.36 1.92 -38.25
CA GLY A 9 34.11 2.32 -37.63
C GLY A 9 34.14 2.09 -36.13
N ARG A 10 33.92 3.16 -35.35
CA ARG A 10 33.59 3.08 -33.93
C ARG A 10 32.20 3.68 -33.76
N SER A 11 31.19 2.84 -33.94
CA SER A 11 29.89 3.02 -33.29
C SER A 11 30.10 2.94 -31.78
N GLY A 12 30.54 4.06 -31.19
CA GLY A 12 30.58 4.24 -29.74
C GLY A 12 29.16 4.56 -29.25
N PRO A 13 28.60 3.83 -28.28
CA PRO A 13 27.30 4.16 -27.70
C PRO A 13 27.42 5.52 -27.02
N PHE A 14 26.43 6.40 -27.21
CA PHE A 14 26.23 7.59 -26.40
C PHE A 14 26.39 7.22 -24.91
N HIS A 15 27.54 7.55 -24.32
CA HIS A 15 27.72 7.52 -22.88
C HIS A 15 27.19 8.84 -22.34
N SER A 16 25.85 8.95 -22.28
CA SER A 16 25.20 9.84 -21.35
C SER A 16 25.27 9.19 -19.97
N ASP A 17 26.43 9.40 -19.33
CA ASP A 17 26.61 9.19 -17.90
C ASP A 17 25.78 10.25 -17.16
N ARG A 18 24.47 9.99 -17.09
CA ARG A 18 23.58 10.66 -16.15
C ARG A 18 22.78 9.57 -15.47
N GLY A 19 23.44 8.98 -14.48
CA GLY A 19 22.87 8.42 -13.28
C GLY A 19 21.53 7.72 -13.47
N LYS A 20 21.57 6.40 -13.30
CA LYS A 20 20.48 5.62 -12.68
C LYS A 20 20.11 6.25 -11.33
N LEU A 21 19.45 7.41 -11.36
CA LEU A 21 18.92 8.09 -10.19
C LEU A 21 17.54 7.51 -9.97
N GLY A 22 17.50 6.56 -9.03
CA GLY A 22 16.31 6.23 -8.29
C GLY A 22 15.15 5.76 -9.15
N ARG A 23 14.91 4.45 -9.14
CA ARG A 23 13.53 4.02 -8.92
C ARG A 23 13.08 4.72 -7.64
N PHE A 24 12.46 5.89 -7.77
CA PHE A 24 11.56 6.39 -6.76
C PHE A 24 10.58 5.22 -6.62
N ASN A 25 10.73 4.44 -5.55
CA ASN A 25 9.54 3.93 -4.90
C ASN A 25 8.75 5.21 -4.61
N SER A 26 7.91 5.61 -5.56
CA SER A 26 6.66 6.22 -5.22
C SER A 26 6.17 5.35 -4.08
N PHE A 27 6.17 5.92 -2.88
CA PHE A 27 5.19 5.52 -1.89
C PHE A 27 3.85 5.86 -2.55
N GLU A 28 3.49 5.06 -3.55
CA GLU A 28 2.15 4.86 -4.04
C GLU A 28 1.38 4.80 -2.74
N ASN A 29 0.43 5.72 -2.59
CA ASN A 29 -0.34 5.88 -1.37
C ASN A 29 -1.22 4.63 -1.26
N ARG A 30 -0.59 3.49 -0.95
CA ARG A 30 -1.16 2.16 -1.06
C ARG A 30 -2.12 2.11 0.09
N LYS A 31 -3.40 2.06 -0.27
CA LYS A 31 -4.46 1.86 0.71
C LYS A 31 -4.04 0.69 1.59
N PRO A 32 -4.08 0.85 2.93
CA PRO A 32 -3.76 -0.27 3.82
C PRO A 32 -4.67 -1.46 3.45
N PRO A 33 -4.19 -2.69 3.66
CA PRO A 33 -4.98 -3.87 3.37
C PRO A 33 -6.30 -3.82 4.14
N THR A 34 -7.36 -4.33 3.52
CA THR A 34 -8.66 -4.48 4.20
C THR A 34 -8.49 -5.40 5.40
N ILE A 35 -9.00 -4.98 6.55
CA ILE A 35 -8.98 -5.77 7.79
C ILE A 35 -10.33 -6.43 7.94
N GLU A 36 -10.36 -7.76 7.86
CA GLU A 36 -11.54 -8.57 8.12
C GLU A 36 -11.54 -9.03 9.59
N SER A 37 -12.65 -8.82 10.28
CA SER A 37 -12.84 -9.25 11.67
C SER A 37 -14.11 -10.08 11.76
N LYS A 38 -14.02 -11.27 12.37
CA LYS A 38 -15.21 -12.11 12.57
C LYS A 38 -16.17 -11.41 13.51
N PHE A 39 -17.43 -11.36 13.09
CA PHE A 39 -18.51 -10.77 13.86
C PHE A 39 -19.44 -11.89 14.36
N PRO A 40 -19.28 -12.40 15.59
CA PRO A 40 -20.03 -13.56 16.07
C PRO A 40 -21.49 -13.19 16.29
N CYS A 41 -22.41 -13.84 15.59
CA CYS A 41 -23.87 -13.69 15.72
C CYS A 41 -24.51 -15.02 16.08
N SER A 42 -25.57 -14.96 16.89
CA SER A 42 -26.43 -16.13 17.13
C SER A 42 -27.51 -16.26 16.07
N LEU A 43 -28.03 -17.48 15.87
CA LEU A 43 -29.16 -17.71 14.93
C LEU A 43 -30.38 -16.85 15.25
N LYS A 44 -30.66 -16.63 16.55
CA LYS A 44 -31.77 -15.76 16.99
C LYS A 44 -31.59 -14.33 16.49
N GLU A 45 -30.39 -13.77 16.62
CA GLU A 45 -30.07 -12.41 16.17
C GLU A 45 -30.14 -12.27 14.65
N LEU A 46 -29.79 -13.32 13.90
CA LEU A 46 -29.97 -13.34 12.44
C LEU A 46 -31.45 -13.45 12.05
N TYR A 47 -32.26 -14.13 12.86
CA TYR A 47 -33.70 -14.26 12.60
C TYR A 47 -34.49 -12.99 12.94
N THR A 48 -34.19 -12.33 14.06
CA THR A 48 -34.93 -11.13 14.50
C THR A 48 -34.30 -9.82 14.05
N GLY A 49 -33.08 -9.87 13.51
CA GLY A 49 -32.20 -8.70 13.42
C GLY A 49 -31.65 -8.29 14.79
N SER A 50 -30.54 -7.55 14.80
CA SER A 50 -29.94 -6.99 16.01
C SER A 50 -29.01 -5.83 15.72
N THR A 51 -28.92 -4.87 16.64
CA THR A 51 -27.89 -3.82 16.59
C THR A 51 -26.80 -4.11 17.60
N ARG A 52 -25.55 -4.14 17.16
CA ARG A 52 -24.41 -4.53 17.99
C ARG A 52 -23.21 -3.63 17.75
N LYS A 53 -22.35 -3.53 18.76
CA LYS A 53 -21.18 -2.67 18.75
C LYS A 53 -19.92 -3.51 18.59
N MET A 54 -19.05 -3.11 17.67
CA MET A 54 -17.73 -3.70 17.44
C MET A 54 -16.66 -2.63 17.61
N LYS A 55 -15.60 -2.93 18.35
CA LYS A 55 -14.44 -2.03 18.47
C LYS A 55 -13.46 -2.31 17.34
N LYS A 56 -13.21 -1.32 16.49
CA LYS A 56 -12.14 -1.36 15.49
C LYS A 56 -10.93 -0.62 16.05
N SER A 57 -9.79 -1.29 16.08
CA SER A 57 -8.52 -0.68 16.49
C SER A 57 -7.59 -0.52 15.29
N ARG A 58 -6.90 0.62 15.21
CA ARG A 58 -5.86 0.90 14.23
C ARG A 58 -4.63 1.41 14.95
N THR A 59 -3.48 1.00 14.46
CA THR A 59 -2.20 1.58 14.88
C THR A 59 -1.64 2.41 13.73
N PHE A 60 -1.21 3.65 14.03
CA PHE A 60 -0.66 4.58 13.05
C PHE A 60 0.53 5.33 13.64
N VAL A 61 1.38 5.88 12.78
CA VAL A 61 2.49 6.73 13.20
C VAL A 61 2.04 8.19 13.14
N ASN A 62 2.18 8.91 14.24
CA ASN A 62 1.84 10.33 14.31
C ASN A 62 2.96 11.21 13.73
N ALA A 63 2.75 12.53 13.67
CA ALA A 63 3.73 13.47 13.11
C ALA A 63 5.09 13.48 13.85
N SER A 64 5.13 13.06 15.13
CA SER A 64 6.38 12.95 15.89
C SER A 64 7.09 11.61 15.70
N GLY A 65 6.65 10.78 14.76
CA GLY A 65 7.24 9.47 14.47
C GLY A 65 6.89 8.39 15.50
N ARG A 66 5.99 8.67 16.45
CA ARG A 66 5.57 7.71 17.47
C ARG A 66 4.37 6.90 17.01
N GLN A 67 4.37 5.63 17.35
CA GLN A 67 3.27 4.72 17.09
C GLN A 67 2.13 4.97 18.10
N VAL A 68 0.93 5.22 17.60
CA VAL A 68 -0.28 5.53 18.38
C VAL A 68 -1.37 4.53 18.04
N HIS A 69 -2.09 4.09 19.07
CA HIS A 69 -3.26 3.22 18.95
C HIS A 69 -4.54 4.05 19.04
N GLU A 70 -5.39 3.95 18.02
CA GLU A 70 -6.72 4.55 18.01
C GLU A 70 -7.77 3.45 17.95
N SER A 71 -8.88 3.65 18.64
CA SER A 71 -10.01 2.72 18.63
C SER A 71 -11.31 3.46 18.42
N LYS A 72 -12.14 2.94 17.52
CA LYS A 72 -13.48 3.45 17.23
C LYS A 72 -14.51 2.36 17.42
N ILE A 73 -15.61 2.70 18.10
CA ILE A 73 -16.77 1.81 18.18
C ILE A 73 -17.59 1.99 16.90
N LEU A 74 -17.81 0.89 16.20
CA LEU A 74 -18.68 0.80 15.05
C LEU A 74 -19.98 0.14 15.50
N THR A 75 -21.09 0.77 15.18
CA THR A 75 -22.42 0.17 15.36
C THR A 75 -22.79 -0.55 14.07
N ILE A 76 -23.04 -1.85 14.16
CA ILE A 76 -23.44 -2.70 13.05
C ILE A 76 -24.90 -3.07 13.28
N ASP A 77 -25.71 -2.89 12.25
CA ASP A 77 -27.11 -3.29 12.24
C ASP A 77 -27.27 -4.55 11.40
N VAL A 78 -27.49 -5.66 12.08
CA VAL A 78 -27.75 -6.98 11.49
C VAL A 78 -29.22 -7.01 11.12
N LYS A 79 -29.51 -7.08 9.83
CA LYS A 79 -30.88 -7.20 9.34
C LYS A 79 -31.38 -8.65 9.50
N PRO A 80 -32.68 -8.84 9.75
CA PRO A 80 -33.29 -10.16 9.74
C PRO A 80 -33.11 -10.85 8.36
N GLY A 81 -32.84 -12.15 8.36
CA GLY A 81 -32.70 -12.97 7.15
C GLY A 81 -31.29 -13.01 6.59
#